data_AF-A0A960PB91-F1
#
_entry.id   AF-A0A960PB91-F1
#
_cell.length_a   1.000
_cell.length_b   1.000
_cell.length_c   1.000
_cell.angle_alpha   90.00
_cell.angle_beta   90.00
_cell.angle_gamma   90.00
#
_symmetry.space_group_name_H-M   'P 1'
#
loop_
_entity.id
_entity.type
_entity.pdbx_description
1 polymer ?
#
loop_
_entity_poly.entity_id
_entity_poly.type
_entity_poly.pdbx_seq_one_letter_code
_entity_poly.pdbx_strand_id
1 'polypeptide(L)' 'MILLEASFEHCRRVARERARNFYYSFLLLPKEQKDAMCAIYAFMRYSDDISDELDPPVEQRRASLESWRGALDDAL' A
#
# COMPACT_ATOMS: atom_id res chain seq x y z
N MET A 1 -13.74 -14.89 1.19
CA MET A 1 -12.52 -15.15 1.96
C MET A 1 -11.34 -14.83 1.05
N ILE A 2 -10.61 -13.75 1.33
CA ILE A 2 -9.38 -13.42 0.58
C ILE A 2 -8.25 -14.25 1.20
N LEU A 3 -7.49 -14.96 0.37
CA LEU A 3 -6.35 -15.76 0.83
C LEU A 3 -5.17 -14.83 1.16
N LEU A 4 -4.49 -15.04 2.28
CA LEU A 4 -3.34 -14.23 2.72
C LEU A 4 -2.25 -14.11 1.62
N GLU A 5 -1.98 -15.20 0.90
CA GLU A 5 -1.01 -15.18 -0.20
C GLU A 5 -1.47 -14.28 -1.35
N ALA A 6 -2.77 -14.24 -1.67
CA ALA A 6 -3.31 -13.34 -2.69
C ALA A 6 -3.16 -11.87 -2.29
N SER A 7 -3.32 -11.54 -1.00
CA SER A 7 -3.02 -10.20 -0.48
C SER A 7 -1.54 -9.83 -0.65
N PHE A 8 -0.62 -10.77 -0.37
CA PHE A 8 0.80 -10.54 -0.58
C PHE A 8 1.16 -10.43 -2.07
N GLU A 9 0.54 -11.22 -2.96
CA GLU A 9 0.71 -11.09 -4.41
C GLU A 9 0.32 -9.70 -4.91
N HIS A 10 -0.82 -9.18 -4.45
CA HIS A 10 -1.23 -7.82 -4.77
C HIS A 10 -0.20 -6.78 -4.31
N CYS A 11 0.26 -6.87 -3.06
CA CYS A 11 1.25 -5.95 -2.51
C CYS A 11 2.58 -6.01 -3.28
N ARG A 12 3.04 -7.22 -3.63
CA ARG A 12 4.25 -7.41 -4.45
C ARG A 12 4.11 -6.78 -5.83
N ARG A 13 2.93 -6.87 -6.46
CA ARG A 13 2.65 -6.25 -7.75
C ARG A 13 2.68 -4.73 -7.65
N VAL A 14 2.02 -4.14 -6.65
CA VAL A 14 2.06 -2.68 -6.40
C VAL A 14 3.51 -2.20 -6.19
N ALA A 15 4.27 -2.88 -5.34
CA ALA A 15 5.66 -2.53 -5.08
C ALA A 15 6.53 -2.63 -6.35
N ARG A 16 6.35 -3.68 -7.15
CA ARG A 16 7.09 -3.87 -8.41
C ARG A 16 6.78 -2.79 -9.45
N GLU A 17 5.50 -2.43 -9.59
CA GLU A 17 5.05 -1.46 -10.59
C GLU A 17 5.39 -0.02 -10.19
N ARG A 18 5.31 0.32 -8.89
CA ARG A 18 5.35 1.71 -8.41
C ARG A 18 6.64 2.10 -7.71
N ALA A 19 7.36 1.18 -7.07
CA ALA A 19 8.58 1.52 -6.31
C ALA A 19 9.82 1.71 -7.18
N ARG A 20 9.78 1.32 -8.46
CA ARG A 20 10.89 1.45 -9.42
C ARG A 20 12.21 0.93 -8.82
N ASN A 21 13.22 1.80 -8.66
CA ASN A 21 14.53 1.44 -8.12
C ASN A 21 14.50 1.00 -6.65
N PHE A 22 13.53 1.48 -5.87
CA PHE A 22 13.42 1.13 -4.46
C PHE A 22 13.01 -0.34 -4.27
N TYR A 23 12.28 -0.93 -5.23
CA TYR A 23 11.87 -2.33 -5.19
C TYR A 23 13.05 -3.30 -5.03
N TYR A 24 14.21 -2.97 -5.61
CA TYR A 24 15.40 -3.82 -5.53
C TYR A 24 15.95 -3.96 -4.10
N SER A 25 15.69 -2.99 -3.22
CA SER A 25 16.06 -3.09 -1.81
C SER A 25 15.29 -4.21 -1.08
N PHE A 26 14.09 -4.55 -1.55
CA PHE A 26 13.25 -5.59 -0.95
C PHE A 26 13.66 -7.00 -1.39
N LEU A 27 14.24 -7.14 -2.59
CA LEU A 27 14.56 -8.45 -3.17
C LEU A 27 15.66 -9.20 -2.41
N LEU A 28 16.48 -8.48 -1.63
CA LEU A 28 17.54 -9.06 -0.81
C LEU A 28 17.04 -9.58 0.54
N LEU A 29 15.79 -9.29 0.91
CA LEU A 29 15.21 -9.70 2.18
C LEU A 29 14.71 -11.16 2.13
N PRO A 30 14.70 -11.89 3.26
CA PRO A 30 13.97 -13.15 3.40
C PRO A 30 12.50 -12.98 3.00
N LYS A 31 11.85 -14.06 2.52
CA LYS A 31 10.49 -14.01 1.95
C LYS A 31 9.50 -13.27 2.86
N GLU A 32 9.45 -13.62 4.14
CA GLU A 32 8.51 -13.01 5.10
C GLU A 32 8.74 -11.51 5.26
N GLN A 33 10.00 -11.08 5.38
CA GLN A 33 10.35 -9.66 5.49
C GLN A 33 10.05 -8.92 4.18
N LYS A 34 10.34 -9.52 3.03
CA LYS A 34 10.00 -8.95 1.72
C LYS A 34 8.49 -8.77 1.57
N ASP A 35 7.70 -9.76 1.96
CA ASP A 35 6.24 -9.71 1.89
C ASP A 35 5.68 -8.63 2.82
N ALA A 36 6.20 -8.53 4.06
CA ALA A 36 5.87 -7.45 4.99
C ALA A 36 6.23 -6.05 4.42
N MET A 37 7.44 -5.90 3.86
CA MET A 37 7.87 -4.64 3.23
C MET A 37 6.99 -4.27 2.03
N CYS A 38 6.60 -5.25 1.21
CA CYS A 38 5.69 -4.99 0.09
C CYS A 38 4.31 -4.54 0.58
N ALA A 39 3.80 -5.13 1.67
CA ALA A 39 2.51 -4.73 2.27
C ALA A 39 2.57 -3.29 2.82
N ILE A 40 3.62 -2.96 3.59
CA ILE A 40 3.83 -1.62 4.12
C ILE A 40 3.98 -0.60 2.98
N TYR A 41 4.79 -0.92 1.97
CA TYR A 41 4.98 -0.04 0.81
C TYR A 41 3.67 0.21 0.07
N ALA A 42 2.88 -0.84 -0.18
CA ALA A 42 1.59 -0.70 -0.87
C ALA A 42 0.63 0.21 -0.08
N PHE A 43 0.52 0.01 1.24
CA PHE A 43 -0.30 0.86 2.12
C PHE A 43 0.13 2.33 2.06
N MET A 44 1.44 2.60 2.18
CA MET A 44 1.99 3.96 2.10
C MET A 44 1.72 4.58 0.73
N ARG A 45 1.95 3.84 -0.37
CA ARG A 45 1.72 4.36 -1.72
C ARG A 45 0.27 4.74 -1.98
N TYR A 46 -0.69 3.95 -1.49
CA TYR A 46 -2.11 4.33 -1.58
C TYR A 46 -2.43 5.58 -0.74
N SER A 47 -1.84 5.70 0.45
CA SER A 47 -2.00 6.89 1.29
C SER A 47 -1.44 8.14 0.63
N ASP A 48 -0.26 8.03 0.03
CA ASP A 48 0.37 9.10 -0.75
C ASP A 48 -0.47 9.46 -1.97
N ASP A 49 -0.98 8.49 -2.73
CA ASP A 49 -1.83 8.77 -3.90
C ASP A 49 -3.04 9.63 -3.54
N ILE A 50 -3.73 9.31 -2.43
CA ILE A 50 -4.88 10.08 -1.96
C ILE A 50 -4.47 11.50 -1.54
N SER A 51 -3.30 11.65 -0.91
CA SER A 51 -2.78 12.94 -0.44
C SER A 51 -2.28 13.82 -1.58
N ASP A 52 -1.64 13.23 -2.58
CA ASP A 52 -0.98 13.92 -3.70
C ASP A 52 -1.96 14.29 -4.83
N GLU A 53 -3.14 13.66 -4.91
CA GLU A 53 -4.15 13.99 -5.91
C GLU A 53 -4.62 15.44 -5.71
N LEU A 54 -4.37 16.33 -6.68
CA LEU A 54 -4.69 17.77 -6.55
C LEU A 54 -6.07 18.15 -7.10
N ASP A 55 -6.70 17.25 -7.84
CA ASP A 55 -8.00 17.48 -8.48
C ASP A 55 -9.17 17.62 -7.48
N PRO A 56 -9.33 16.73 -6.48
CA PRO A 56 -10.39 16.86 -5.50
C PRO A 56 -10.07 17.95 -4.45
N PRO A 57 -11.10 18.67 -3.94
CA PRO A 57 -10.94 19.57 -2.80
C PRO A 57 -10.32 18.88 -1.57
N VAL A 58 -9.61 19.66 -0.74
CA VAL A 58 -8.92 19.15 0.47
C VAL A 58 -9.85 18.33 1.36
N GLU A 59 -11.09 18.76 1.55
CA GLU A 59 -12.08 18.05 2.37
C GLU A 59 -12.41 16.65 1.83
N GLN A 60 -12.45 16.48 0.51
CA GLN A 60 -12.67 15.17 -0.09
C GLN A 60 -11.47 14.25 0.10
N ARG A 61 -10.24 14.76 -0.05
CA ARG A 61 -9.01 13.99 0.23
C ARG A 61 -8.93 13.55 1.69
N ARG A 62 -9.32 14.45 2.60
CA ARG A 62 -9.42 14.14 4.02
C ARG A 62 -10.42 13.02 4.29
N ALA A 63 -11.63 13.12 3.72
CA ALA A 63 -12.64 12.07 3.86
C ALA A 63 -12.16 10.72 3.29
N SER A 64 -11.46 10.72 2.17
CA SER A 64 -10.86 9.51 1.59
C SER A 64 -9.78 8.90 2.50
N LEU A 65 -8.91 9.72 3.11
CA LEU A 65 -7.92 9.24 4.09
C LEU A 65 -8.58 8.70 5.36
N GLU A 66 -9.64 9.34 5.85
CA GLU A 66 -10.41 8.86 7.00
C GLU A 66 -11.08 7.51 6.69
N SER A 67 -11.68 7.37 5.51
CA SER A 67 -12.22 6.09 5.05
C SER A 67 -11.15 5.01 4.90
N TRP A 68 -9.97 5.37 4.39
CA TRP A 68 -8.85 4.44 4.23
C TRP A 68 -8.33 3.95 5.58
N ARG A 69 -8.23 4.85 6.57
CA ARG A 69 -7.87 4.51 7.95
C ARG A 69 -8.93 3.60 8.59
N GLY A 70 -10.21 3.91 8.43
CA GLY A 70 -11.29 3.06 8.94
C GLY A 70 -11.22 1.64 8.37
N ALA A 71 -10.92 1.50 7.07
CA ALA A 71 -10.74 0.19 6.45
C ALA A 71 -9.54 -0.60 7.00
N LEU A 72 -8.47 0.08 7.44
CA LEU A 72 -7.35 -0.57 8.13
C LEU A 72 -7.78 -1.04 9.52
N ASP A 73 -8.47 -0.18 10.28
CA ASP A 73 -8.92 -0.49 11.64
C ASP A 73 -9.90 -1.69 11.63
N ASP A 74 -10.78 -1.79 10.63
CA ASP A 74 -11.71 -2.92 10.47
C ASP A 74 -11.02 -4.24 10.09
N ALA A 75 -9.80 -4.19 9.55
CA ALA A 75 -9.05 -5.35 9.07
C ALA A 75 -8.08 -5.95 10.11
N LEU A 76 -7.90 -5.28 11.25
CA LEU A 76 -7.02 -5.68 12.37
C LEU A 76 -7.81 -6.37 13.49
#